data_AF-A0A1Y5EZ12-F1
#
_entry.id   AF-A0A1Y5EZ12-F1
#
_cell.length_a   1.000
_cell.length_b   1.000
_cell.length_c   1.000
_cell.angle_alpha   90.00
_cell.angle_beta   90.00
_cell.angle_gamma   90.00
#
_symmetry.space_group_name_H-M   'P 1'
#
loop_
_entity.id
_entity.type
_entity.pdbx_description
1 polymer ?
#
loop_
_entity_poly.entity_id
_entity_poly.type
_entity_poly.pdbx_seq_one_letter_code
_entity_poly.pdbx_strand_id
1 'polypeptide(L)'
;MQFKRTLLATSLLLAGAVQAAAPTNEEIWELLQEMKGQMADVQQQNQELKAENATLKTKVDATQQVALEASEAVEAVAVATEEAVKSAKLISDKTTIGGYGELHYNNLEGKNGASDKEEVDFHRFVLFF
;
A
#
# COMPACT_ATOMS: atom_id res chain seq x y z
N MET A 1 -72.67 26.95 8.46
CA MET A 1 -72.38 27.60 7.15
C MET A 1 -72.30 26.49 6.11
N GLN A 2 -73.40 26.17 5.44
CA GLN A 2 -73.90 26.81 4.21
C GLN A 2 -72.99 26.57 2.99
N PHE A 3 -73.45 25.66 2.13
CA PHE A 3 -73.39 25.59 0.66
C PHE A 3 -72.24 26.34 -0.06
N LYS A 4 -71.56 25.73 -1.04
CA LYS A 4 -72.15 25.51 -2.37
C LYS A 4 -71.43 24.41 -3.15
N ARG A 5 -72.24 23.57 -3.78
CA ARG A 5 -71.87 22.62 -4.83
C ARG A 5 -71.68 23.37 -6.16
N THR A 6 -70.85 22.79 -7.02
CA THR A 6 -70.92 22.81 -8.50
C THR A 6 -70.84 24.14 -9.22
N LEU A 7 -69.75 24.31 -9.98
CA LEU A 7 -69.85 24.72 -11.37
C LEU A 7 -68.74 24.01 -12.17
N LEU A 8 -69.13 22.88 -12.75
CA LEU A 8 -68.43 22.22 -13.83
C LEU A 8 -68.56 23.16 -15.04
N ALA A 9 -67.48 23.86 -15.40
CA ALA A 9 -67.41 24.64 -16.63
C ALA A 9 -66.48 23.91 -17.59
N THR A 10 -67.09 23.06 -18.42
CA THR A 10 -66.56 22.56 -19.68
C THR A 10 -66.07 23.72 -20.55
N SER A 11 -64.76 23.91 -20.64
CA SER A 11 -64.13 24.60 -21.77
C SER A 11 -63.86 23.58 -22.86
N LEU A 12 -64.68 23.69 -23.90
CA LEU A 12 -64.65 22.91 -25.12
C LEU A 12 -63.44 23.34 -25.98
N LEU A 13 -62.64 22.35 -26.38
CA LEU A 13 -61.80 22.29 -27.60
C LEU A 13 -60.87 23.46 -27.92
N LEU A 14 -59.58 23.26 -27.66
CA LEU A 14 -58.57 23.41 -28.71
C LEU A 14 -57.91 22.06 -28.91
N ALA A 15 -58.37 21.36 -29.93
CA ALA A 15 -57.71 20.20 -30.50
C ALA A 15 -56.39 20.66 -31.13
N GLY A 16 -55.36 20.81 -30.30
CA GLY A 16 -53.98 20.72 -30.75
C GLY A 16 -53.58 19.26 -30.60
N ALA A 17 -53.84 18.44 -31.62
CA ALA A 17 -53.05 17.24 -31.76
C ALA A 17 -51.61 17.72 -31.93
N VAL A 18 -50.83 17.72 -30.86
CA VAL A 18 -49.38 17.64 -30.98
C VAL A 18 -49.16 16.21 -31.47
N GLN A 19 -49.37 16.01 -32.78
CA GLN A 19 -48.73 14.92 -33.48
C GLN A 19 -47.25 15.15 -33.23
N ALA A 20 -46.67 14.39 -32.29
CA ALA A 20 -45.25 14.14 -32.29
C ALA A 20 -44.98 13.58 -33.69
N ALA A 21 -44.55 14.46 -34.59
CA ALA A 21 -44.16 14.07 -35.93
C ALA A 21 -43.14 12.95 -35.76
N ALA A 22 -43.34 11.84 -36.47
CA ALA A 22 -42.29 10.86 -36.59
C ALA A 22 -41.03 11.60 -37.07
N PRO A 23 -39.85 11.38 -36.45
CA PRO A 23 -38.63 12.06 -36.83
C PRO A 23 -38.44 11.92 -38.33
N THR A 24 -38.09 13.02 -38.98
CA THR A 24 -37.86 13.04 -40.43
C THR A 24 -36.73 12.09 -40.79
N ASN A 25 -36.69 11.62 -42.03
CA ASN A 25 -35.64 10.69 -42.48
C ASN A 25 -34.21 11.23 -42.25
N GLU A 26 -34.05 12.55 -42.21
CA GLU A 26 -32.78 13.24 -41.94
C GLU A 26 -32.41 13.17 -40.45
N GLU A 27 -33.35 13.47 -39.54
CA GLU A 27 -33.16 13.34 -38.09
C GLU A 27 -32.90 11.87 -37.67
N ILE A 28 -33.53 10.91 -38.34
CA ILE A 28 -33.26 9.47 -38.13
C ILE A 28 -31.84 9.11 -38.57
N TRP A 29 -31.34 9.70 -39.66
CA TRP A 29 -29.99 9.44 -40.15
C TRP A 29 -28.92 10.03 -39.22
N GLU A 30 -29.13 11.24 -38.71
CA GLU A 30 -28.25 11.86 -37.71
C GLU A 30 -28.19 11.02 -36.43
N LEU A 31 -29.34 10.56 -35.92
CA LEU A 31 -29.39 9.69 -34.75
C LEU A 31 -28.66 8.35 -34.98
N LEU A 32 -28.76 7.77 -36.17
CA LEU A 32 -28.02 6.56 -36.53
C LEU A 32 -26.50 6.78 -36.57
N GLN A 33 -26.04 7.95 -37.06
CA GLN A 33 -24.62 8.29 -37.01
C GLN A 33 -24.13 8.48 -35.58
N GLU A 34 -24.91 9.18 -34.74
CA GLU A 34 -24.60 9.36 -33.32
C GLU A 34 -24.54 8.02 -32.59
N MET A 35 -25.54 7.15 -32.76
CA MET A 35 -25.55 5.80 -32.17
C MET A 35 -24.37 4.96 -32.64
N LYS A 36 -23.97 5.07 -33.92
CA LYS A 36 -22.79 4.38 -34.44
C LYS A 36 -21.51 4.88 -33.77
N GLY A 37 -21.41 6.20 -33.55
CA GLY A 37 -20.29 6.81 -32.81
C GLY A 37 -20.23 6.32 -31.36
N GLN A 38 -21.36 6.35 -30.65
CA GLN A 38 -21.46 5.84 -29.28
C GLN A 38 -21.10 4.35 -29.19
N MET A 39 -21.55 3.54 -30.17
CA MET A 39 -21.22 2.12 -30.19
C MET A 39 -19.72 1.87 -30.43
N ALA A 40 -19.08 2.67 -31.28
CA ALA A 40 -17.63 2.60 -31.48
C ALA A 40 -16.86 2.98 -30.20
N ASP A 41 -17.30 4.04 -29.52
CA ASP A 41 -16.69 4.50 -28.26
C ASP A 41 -16.84 3.45 -27.15
N VAL A 42 -18.04 2.91 -26.96
CA VAL A 42 -18.30 1.82 -26.00
C VAL A 42 -17.49 0.57 -26.33
N GLN A 43 -17.31 0.24 -27.61
CA GLN A 43 -16.49 -0.89 -28.02
C GLN A 43 -15.01 -0.65 -27.71
N GLN A 44 -14.52 0.57 -27.91
CA GLN A 44 -13.16 0.97 -27.56
C GLN A 44 -12.93 0.90 -26.04
N GLN A 45 -13.82 1.51 -25.24
CA GLN A 45 -13.73 1.46 -23.78
C GLN A 45 -13.74 0.02 -23.25
N ASN A 46 -14.54 -0.87 -23.84
CA ASN A 46 -14.55 -2.27 -23.46
C ASN A 46 -13.22 -2.99 -23.78
N GLN A 47 -12.52 -2.62 -24.85
CA GLN A 47 -11.21 -3.18 -25.16
C GLN A 47 -10.15 -2.67 -24.19
N GLU A 48 -10.17 -1.38 -23.89
CA GLU A 48 -9.27 -0.76 -22.91
C GLU A 48 -9.47 -1.37 -21.51
N LEU A 49 -10.71 -1.46 -21.03
CA LEU A 49 -11.04 -2.10 -19.76
C LEU A 49 -10.62 -3.57 -19.70
N LYS A 50 -10.70 -4.31 -20.81
CA LYS A 50 -10.22 -5.70 -20.85
C LYS A 50 -8.69 -5.77 -20.74
N ALA A 51 -7.97 -4.87 -21.42
CA ALA A 51 -6.52 -4.79 -21.34
C ALA A 51 -6.05 -4.38 -19.93
N GLU A 52 -6.72 -3.41 -19.30
CA GLU A 52 -6.47 -3.00 -17.93
C GLU A 52 -6.74 -4.14 -16.95
N ASN A 53 -7.85 -4.87 -17.10
CA ASN A 53 -8.15 -6.02 -16.24
C ASN A 53 -7.11 -7.13 -16.37
N ALA A 54 -6.62 -7.42 -17.58
CA ALA A 54 -5.55 -8.39 -17.76
C ALA A 54 -4.25 -7.95 -17.07
N THR A 55 -3.92 -6.66 -17.17
CA THR A 55 -2.75 -6.07 -16.51
C THR A 55 -2.88 -6.10 -14.99
N LEU A 56 -4.04 -5.73 -14.46
CA LEU A 56 -4.34 -5.76 -13.03
C LEU A 56 -4.27 -7.16 -12.47
N LYS A 57 -4.82 -8.16 -13.18
CA LYS A 57 -4.73 -9.56 -12.78
C LYS A 57 -3.28 -10.01 -12.64
N THR A 58 -2.44 -9.66 -13.62
CA THR A 58 -1.00 -9.97 -13.59
C THR A 58 -0.30 -9.33 -12.41
N LYS A 59 -0.62 -8.07 -12.09
CA LYS A 59 -0.07 -7.36 -10.92
C LYS A 59 -0.52 -7.99 -9.60
N VAL A 60 -1.77 -8.41 -9.51
CA VAL A 60 -2.33 -9.09 -8.33
C VAL A 60 -1.61 -10.42 -8.10
N ASP A 61 -1.46 -11.24 -9.16
CA ASP A 61 -0.78 -12.52 -9.07
C ASP A 61 0.69 -12.34 -8.64
N ALA A 62 1.41 -11.37 -9.23
CA ALA A 62 2.77 -11.04 -8.84
C ALA A 62 2.87 -10.55 -7.39
N THR A 63 1.93 -9.70 -6.95
CA THR A 63 1.89 -9.20 -5.57
C THR A 63 1.62 -10.34 -4.58
N GLN A 64 0.72 -11.27 -4.94
CA GLN A 64 0.43 -12.44 -4.12
C GLN A 64 1.64 -13.36 -3.98
N GLN A 65 2.38 -13.57 -5.06
CA GLN A 65 3.62 -14.36 -5.02
C GLN A 65 4.67 -13.70 -4.12
N VAL A 66 4.91 -12.39 -4.26
CA VAL A 66 5.85 -11.66 -3.39
C VAL A 66 5.42 -11.71 -1.93
N ALA A 67 4.11 -11.64 -1.65
CA ALA A 67 3.61 -11.76 -0.29
C ALA A 67 3.88 -13.14 0.32
N LEU A 68 3.71 -14.22 -0.46
CA LEU A 68 4.02 -15.58 -0.02
C LEU A 68 5.52 -15.75 0.27
N GLU A 69 6.38 -15.32 -0.65
CA GLU A 69 7.84 -15.37 -0.48
C GLU A 69 8.30 -14.55 0.74
N ALA A 70 7.71 -13.37 0.96
CA ALA A 70 7.99 -12.55 2.13
C ALA A 70 7.55 -13.24 3.44
N SER A 71 6.38 -13.88 3.45
CA SER A 71 5.91 -14.65 4.61
C SER A 71 6.84 -15.81 4.94
N GLU A 72 7.25 -16.60 3.95
CA GLU A 72 8.21 -17.70 4.13
C GLU A 72 9.57 -17.21 4.66
N ALA A 73 10.08 -16.09 4.12
CA ALA A 73 11.32 -15.49 4.59
C ALA A 73 11.23 -15.01 6.04
N VAL A 74 10.11 -14.39 6.43
CA VAL A 74 9.87 -13.96 7.80
C VAL A 74 9.80 -15.15 8.75
N GLU A 75 9.12 -16.24 8.37
CA GLU A 75 9.08 -17.46 9.18
C GLU A 75 10.49 -18.07 9.36
N ALA A 76 11.28 -18.15 8.29
CA ALA A 76 12.65 -18.64 8.37
C ALA A 76 13.54 -17.79 9.29
N VAL A 77 13.41 -16.46 9.22
CA VAL A 77 14.13 -15.53 10.11
C VAL A 77 13.66 -15.67 11.56
N ALA A 78 12.36 -15.82 11.79
CA ALA A 78 11.81 -16.04 13.13
C ALA A 78 12.37 -17.32 13.76
N VAL A 79 12.36 -18.44 13.02
CA VAL A 79 12.94 -19.71 13.48
C VAL A 79 14.44 -19.58 13.77
N ALA A 80 15.21 -18.97 12.87
CA ALA A 80 16.64 -18.77 13.08
C ALA A 80 16.93 -17.88 14.32
N THR A 81 16.11 -16.85 14.53
CA THR A 81 16.22 -15.96 15.68
C THR A 81 15.87 -16.68 16.98
N GLU A 82 14.79 -17.46 17.01
CA GLU A 82 14.41 -18.25 18.18
C GLU A 82 15.49 -19.26 18.57
N GLU A 83 16.06 -19.97 17.59
CA GLU A 83 17.15 -20.92 17.83
C GLU A 83 18.43 -20.24 18.32
N ALA A 84 18.77 -19.06 17.78
CA ALA A 84 19.90 -18.26 18.24
C ALA A 84 19.69 -17.76 19.69
N VAL A 85 18.48 -17.27 20.01
CA VAL A 85 18.13 -16.82 21.36
C VAL A 85 18.12 -17.98 22.35
N LYS A 86 17.56 -19.14 21.99
CA LYS A 86 17.65 -20.36 22.83
C LYS A 86 19.09 -20.75 23.06
N SER A 87 19.93 -20.74 22.03
CA SER A 87 21.35 -21.08 22.14
C SER A 87 22.11 -20.10 23.06
N ALA A 88 21.91 -18.79 22.87
CA ALA A 88 22.50 -17.77 23.72
C ALA A 88 22.00 -17.86 25.17
N LYS A 89 20.71 -18.13 25.37
CA LYS A 89 20.12 -18.35 26.70
C LYS A 89 20.67 -19.60 27.36
N LEU A 90 20.82 -20.71 26.63
CA LEU A 90 21.41 -21.95 27.15
C LEU A 90 22.88 -21.76 27.56
N ILE A 91 23.64 -20.95 26.81
CA ILE A 91 25.02 -20.58 27.18
C ILE A 91 25.00 -19.67 28.41
N SER A 92 24.15 -18.65 28.44
CA SER A 92 24.05 -17.68 29.55
C SER A 92 23.53 -18.30 30.86
N ASP A 93 22.62 -19.27 30.80
CA ASP A 93 22.05 -19.92 31.99
C ASP A 93 23.01 -20.95 32.60
N LYS A 94 23.91 -21.52 31.78
CA LYS A 94 24.85 -22.58 32.20
C LYS A 94 26.27 -22.08 32.44
N THR A 95 26.60 -20.88 31.99
CA THR A 95 27.95 -20.34 32.04
C THR A 95 27.89 -18.87 32.42
N THR A 96 28.36 -18.56 33.63
CA THR A 96 28.42 -17.18 34.14
C THR A 96 29.86 -16.69 34.00
N ILE A 97 30.14 -15.91 32.94
CA ILE A 97 31.47 -15.32 32.75
C ILE A 97 31.51 -13.97 33.45
N GLY A 98 32.24 -13.91 34.56
CA GLY A 98 32.54 -12.67 35.29
C GLY A 98 34.00 -12.29 35.15
N GLY A 99 34.39 -11.08 35.52
CA GLY A 99 35.79 -10.70 35.51
C GLY A 99 36.05 -9.27 35.96
N TYR A 100 37.32 -8.97 36.19
CA TYR A 100 37.79 -7.60 36.43
C TYR A 100 39.08 -7.35 35.66
N GLY A 101 39.32 -6.09 35.32
CA GLY A 101 40.53 -5.68 34.62
C GLY A 101 41.05 -4.35 35.12
N GLU A 102 42.33 -4.12 34.85
CA GLU A 102 43.04 -2.88 35.16
C GLU A 102 43.40 -2.18 33.85
N LEU A 103 42.87 -0.96 33.71
CA LEU A 103 43.11 -0.07 32.59
C LEU A 103 43.73 1.21 33.13
N HIS A 104 44.85 1.61 32.54
CA HIS A 104 45.49 2.89 32.79
C HIS A 104 45.32 3.77 31.56
N TYR A 105 44.82 4.98 31.78
CA TYR A 105 44.86 6.04 30.78
C TYR A 105 46.02 6.97 31.11
N ASN A 106 46.96 7.07 30.19
CA ASN A 106 48.08 7.99 30.27
C ASN A 106 47.76 9.21 29.42
N ASN A 107 47.78 10.39 30.04
CA ASN A 107 47.77 11.68 29.35
C ASN A 107 48.81 12.58 30.03
N LEU A 108 50.07 12.38 29.64
CA LEU A 108 51.22 13.01 30.27
C LEU A 108 51.93 13.91 29.25
N GLU A 109 52.18 15.15 29.65
CA GLU A 109 53.05 16.06 28.89
C GLU A 109 54.52 15.79 29.24
N GLY A 110 55.34 15.59 28.22
CA GLY A 110 56.76 15.31 28.35
C GLY A 110 57.53 16.52 28.89
N LYS A 111 58.40 16.30 29.88
CA LYS A 111 59.29 17.33 30.42
C LYS A 111 60.75 16.96 30.20
N ASN A 112 61.62 17.97 30.09
CA ASN A 112 63.07 17.82 29.91
C ASN A 112 63.48 17.00 28.66
N GLY A 113 62.78 17.18 27.54
CA GLY A 113 63.09 16.52 26.27
C GLY A 113 62.46 15.13 26.10
N ALA A 114 61.64 14.66 27.06
CA ALA A 114 60.77 13.51 26.87
C ALA A 114 59.57 13.88 25.99
N SER A 115 59.07 12.91 25.23
CA SER A 115 57.86 13.03 24.40
C SER A 115 56.59 13.03 25.24
N ASP A 116 55.54 13.68 24.74
CA ASP A 116 54.19 13.55 25.28
C ASP A 116 53.70 12.10 25.14
N LYS A 117 52.87 11.66 26.09
CA LYS A 117 52.38 10.29 26.20
C LYS A 117 50.88 10.30 26.41
N GLU A 118 50.16 10.00 25.33
CA GLU A 118 48.72 9.82 25.30
C GLU A 118 48.41 8.39 24.84
N GLU A 119 48.17 7.48 25.80
CA GLU A 119 47.93 6.07 25.49
C GLU A 119 46.97 5.41 26.49
N VAL A 120 46.27 4.38 26.02
CA VAL A 120 45.50 3.47 26.86
C VAL A 120 46.33 2.20 27.05
N ASP A 121 46.58 1.81 28.30
CA ASP A 121 47.37 0.65 28.67
C ASP A 121 46.56 -0.35 29.51
N PHE A 122 46.37 -1.56 28.97
CA PHE A 122 45.68 -2.66 29.62
C PHE A 122 46.69 -3.56 30.33
N HIS A 123 46.69 -3.53 31.66
CA HIS A 123 47.73 -4.20 32.44
C HIS A 123 47.36 -5.61 32.90
N ARG A 124 46.08 -5.86 33.17
CA ARG A 124 45.61 -7.16 33.66
C ARG A 124 44.13 -7.34 33.40
N PHE A 125 43.76 -8.58 33.12
CA PHE A 125 42.38 -9.02 33.01
C PHE A 125 42.26 -10.42 33.62
N VAL A 126 41.30 -10.59 34.50
CA VAL A 126 41.00 -11.85 35.18
C VAL A 126 39.55 -12.20 34.89
N LEU A 127 39.33 -13.43 34.42
CA LEU A 127 37.99 -13.98 34.15
C LEU A 127 37.67 -15.09 35.16
N PHE A 128 36.39 -15.23 35.46
CA PHE A 128 35.79 -16.27 36.27
C PHE A 128 34.65 -16.90 35.46
N PHE A 129 34.40 -18.20 35.65
CA PHE A 129 33.48 -19.01 34.84
C PHE A 129 32.55 -19.83 35.73
#